data_AF-A0A1E5AFG6-F1
#
_entry.id   AF-A0A1E5AFG6-F1
#
_cell.length_a   1.000
_cell.length_b   1.000
_cell.length_c   1.000
_cell.angle_alpha   90.00
_cell.angle_beta   90.00
_cell.angle_gamma   90.00
#
_symmetry.space_group_name_H-M   'P 1'
#
loop_
_entity.id
_entity.type
_entity.pdbx_description
1 polymer ?
#
loop_
_entity_poly.entity_id
_entity_poly.type
_entity_poly.pdbx_seq_one_letter_code
_entity_poly.pdbx_strand_id
1 'polypeptide(L)'
;MIGVILWSDAPLTKAVIWCDDQGDLAFYANKTGADFQGLSPGDWVEFDLTLSGNVRTAENLAIVMEQGSPGLADRLCAAACCGEETANNGQERKIVPFPLQAVEKQRAVAPLQVVQV
;
A
#
# COMPACT_ATOMS: atom_id res chain seq x y z
N MET A 1 15.58 -2.19 -2.20
CA MET A 1 15.39 -1.63 -0.84
C MET A 1 14.51 -2.58 -0.06
N ILE A 2 14.69 -2.72 1.26
CA ILE A 2 13.83 -3.58 2.11
C ILE A 2 12.89 -2.71 2.95
N GLY A 3 11.68 -3.21 3.19
CA GLY A 3 10.74 -2.61 4.11
C GLY A 3 9.71 -3.61 4.64
N VAL A 4 8.87 -3.15 5.56
CA VAL A 4 7.77 -3.91 6.15
C VAL A 4 6.44 -3.32 5.72
N ILE A 5 5.50 -4.16 5.30
CA ILE A 5 4.14 -3.76 4.98
C ILE A 5 3.44 -3.34 6.28
N LEU A 6 3.01 -2.07 6.38
CA LEU A 6 2.21 -1.58 7.50
C LEU A 6 0.71 -1.73 7.25
N TRP A 7 0.30 -1.62 6.00
CA TRP A 7 -1.08 -1.71 5.57
C TRP A 7 -1.15 -2.20 4.12
N SER A 8 -2.17 -2.97 3.80
CA SER A 8 -2.47 -3.41 2.44
C SER A 8 -3.97 -3.47 2.20
N ASP A 9 -4.37 -3.27 0.95
CA ASP A 9 -5.74 -3.43 0.46
C ASP A 9 -5.69 -4.28 -0.82
N ALA A 10 -6.14 -5.52 -0.69
CA ALA A 10 -6.16 -6.49 -1.77
C ALA A 10 -7.06 -6.06 -2.95
N PRO A 11 -8.32 -5.65 -2.73
CA PRO A 11 -9.17 -5.10 -3.80
C PRO A 11 -8.54 -3.94 -4.58
N LEU A 12 -7.86 -3.02 -3.90
CA LEU A 12 -7.28 -1.83 -4.54
C LEU A 12 -5.86 -2.04 -5.06
N THR A 13 -5.25 -3.17 -4.73
CA THR A 13 -3.85 -3.47 -5.04
C THR A 13 -2.87 -2.41 -4.55
N LYS A 14 -3.10 -1.94 -3.32
CA LYS A 14 -2.29 -0.89 -2.67
C LYS A 14 -1.68 -1.37 -1.37
N ALA A 15 -0.49 -0.86 -1.07
CA ALA A 15 0.15 -1.07 0.22
C ALA A 15 0.95 0.15 0.66
N VAL A 16 1.11 0.28 1.98
CA VAL A 16 1.99 1.26 2.62
C VAL A 16 3.13 0.50 3.27
N ILE A 17 4.35 0.91 2.97
CA ILE A 17 5.58 0.23 3.38
C ILE A 17 6.40 1.17 4.26
N TRP A 18 6.88 0.65 5.38
CA TRP A 18 7.90 1.31 6.17
C TRP A 18 9.28 0.79 5.79
N CYS A 19 10.16 1.72 5.44
CA CYS A 19 11.45 1.44 4.88
C CYS A 19 12.52 1.19 5.96
N ASP A 20 13.51 0.34 5.66
CA ASP A 20 14.70 0.10 6.49
C ASP A 20 15.46 1.40 6.86
N ASP A 21 15.45 2.39 5.95
CA ASP A 21 16.09 3.69 6.19
C ASP A 21 15.38 4.56 7.26
N GLN A 22 14.28 4.09 7.85
CA GLN A 22 13.45 4.79 8.84
C GLN A 22 12.95 6.16 8.36
N GLY A 23 12.99 6.43 7.04
CA GLY A 23 12.54 7.68 6.45
C GLY A 23 11.03 7.71 6.22
N ASP A 24 10.61 8.57 5.28
CA ASP A 24 9.22 8.64 4.85
C ASP A 24 8.70 7.29 4.32
N LEU A 25 7.40 7.08 4.51
CA LEU A 25 6.69 5.89 4.02
C LEU A 25 6.72 5.80 2.49
N ALA A 26 6.81 4.58 1.98
CA ALA A 26 6.71 4.28 0.57
C ALA A 26 5.31 3.74 0.21
N PHE A 27 4.80 4.18 -0.94
CA PHE A 27 3.50 3.79 -1.47
C PHE A 27 3.65 2.80 -2.61
N TYR A 28 2.96 1.67 -2.49
CA TYR A 28 2.82 0.72 -3.58
C TYR A 28 1.41 0.80 -4.16
N ALA A 29 1.32 0.85 -5.48
CA ALA A 29 0.08 0.70 -6.23
C ALA A 29 0.39 -0.08 -7.51
N ASN A 30 -0.18 -1.28 -7.64
CA ASN A 30 0.03 -2.10 -8.82
C ASN A 30 -0.68 -1.45 -10.03
N LYS A 31 0.08 -1.11 -11.07
CA LYS A 31 -0.43 -0.49 -12.30
C LYS A 31 -0.89 -1.52 -13.33
N THR A 32 -0.47 -2.78 -13.19
CA THR A 32 -0.50 -3.76 -14.29
C THR A 32 -1.52 -4.88 -14.06
N GLY A 33 -2.24 -4.87 -12.93
CA GLY A 33 -3.22 -5.93 -12.62
C GLY A 33 -2.59 -7.31 -12.41
N ALA A 34 -1.26 -7.38 -12.24
CA ALA A 34 -0.57 -8.60 -11.86
C ALA A 34 -1.05 -9.06 -10.47
N ASP A 35 -1.05 -10.36 -10.22
CA ASP A 35 -1.59 -11.00 -9.02
C ASP A 35 -1.10 -10.30 -7.74
N PHE A 36 -1.94 -9.42 -7.19
CA PHE A 36 -1.72 -8.73 -5.92
C PHE A 36 -2.08 -9.65 -4.74
N GLN A 37 -2.06 -10.96 -4.95
CA GLN A 37 -2.50 -11.91 -3.95
C GLN A 37 -1.31 -12.26 -3.05
N GLY A 38 -1.13 -11.55 -1.94
CA GLY A 38 -0.16 -11.98 -0.93
C GLY A 38 0.41 -10.93 0.02
N LEU A 39 0.14 -9.63 -0.15
CA LEU A 39 0.67 -8.62 0.77
C LEU A 39 -0.17 -8.51 2.03
N SER A 40 0.40 -8.89 3.16
CA SER A 40 -0.20 -8.77 4.49
C SER A 40 0.62 -7.83 5.37
N PRO A 41 -0.02 -7.06 6.27
CA PRO A 41 0.72 -6.29 7.27
C PRO A 41 1.69 -7.18 8.06
N GLY A 42 2.92 -6.73 8.23
CA GLY A 42 4.01 -7.46 8.87
C GLY A 42 4.91 -8.25 7.93
N ASP A 43 4.58 -8.35 6.64
CA ASP A 43 5.45 -8.99 5.64
C ASP A 43 6.65 -8.10 5.32
N TRP A 44 7.79 -8.73 5.11
CA TRP A 44 9.01 -8.07 4.64
C TRP A 44 9.08 -8.17 3.13
N VAL A 45 9.33 -7.03 2.50
CA VAL A 45 9.36 -6.90 1.05
C VAL A 45 10.63 -6.23 0.60
N GLU A 46 11.13 -6.68 -0.56
CA GLU A 46 12.12 -5.99 -1.35
C GLU A 46 11.44 -5.28 -2.51
N PHE A 47 11.89 -4.08 -2.83
CA PHE A 47 11.32 -3.25 -3.89
C PHE A 47 12.31 -2.22 -4.42
N ASP A 48 11.98 -1.71 -5.60
CA ASP A 48 12.63 -0.56 -6.20
C ASP A 48 11.93 0.72 -5.71
N LEU A 49 12.72 1.71 -5.29
CA LEU A 49 12.18 2.98 -4.81
C LEU A 49 12.34 4.06 -5.88
N THR A 50 11.22 4.62 -6.31
CA THR A 50 11.16 5.78 -7.20
C THR A 50 10.70 7.00 -6.41
N LEU A 51 11.46 8.09 -6.46
CA LEU A 51 11.11 9.36 -5.80
C LEU A 51 10.52 10.33 -6.83
N SER A 52 9.27 10.75 -6.60
CA SER A 52 8.60 11.80 -7.39
C SER A 52 8.27 12.99 -6.50
N GLY A 53 9.15 13.99 -6.50
CA GLY A 53 9.10 15.09 -5.52
C GLY A 53 9.34 14.58 -4.10
N ASN A 54 8.38 14.80 -3.19
CA ASN A 54 8.44 14.28 -1.81
C ASN A 54 7.54 13.04 -1.62
N VAL A 55 7.31 12.27 -2.67
CA VAL A 55 6.52 11.03 -2.61
C VAL A 55 7.41 9.88 -3.02
N ARG A 56 7.53 8.92 -2.11
CA ARG A 56 8.25 7.66 -2.27
C ARG A 56 7.29 6.62 -2.82
N THR A 57 7.55 6.13 -4.03
CA THR A 57 6.75 5.08 -4.66
C THR A 57 7.58 3.81 -4.74
N ALA A 58 7.03 2.71 -4.25
CA ALA A 58 7.61 1.39 -4.39
C ALA A 58 7.13 0.75 -5.68
N GLU A 59 8.04 0.08 -6.40
CA GLU A 59 7.77 -0.67 -7.62
C GLU A 59 8.45 -2.04 -7.53
N ASN A 60 8.00 -3.00 -8.35
CA ASN A 60 8.55 -4.36 -8.41
C ASN A 60 8.66 -5.06 -7.04
N LEU A 61 7.57 -5.02 -6.25
CA LEU A 61 7.54 -5.65 -4.92
C LEU A 61 7.75 -7.17 -5.00
N ALA A 62 8.64 -7.68 -4.16
CA ALA A 62 8.85 -9.11 -3.92
C ALA A 62 8.82 -9.40 -2.41
N ILE A 63 8.10 -10.43 -1.99
CA ILE A 63 8.08 -10.86 -0.59
C ILE A 63 9.40 -11.55 -0.28
N VAL A 64 10.11 -11.05 0.73
CA VAL A 64 11.34 -11.66 1.27
C VAL A 64 11.00 -12.61 2.41
N MET A 65 10.08 -12.21 3.28
CA MET A 65 9.64 -13.01 4.42
C MET A 65 8.19 -12.67 4.78
N GLU A 66 7.32 -13.67 4.74
CA GLU A 66 5.95 -13.55 5.25
C GLU A 66 5.98 -13.39 6.77
N GLN A 67 5.22 -12.43 7.29
CA GLN A 67 5.04 -12.17 8.72
C GLN A 67 6.38 -12.06 9.49
N GLY A 68 7.39 -11.41 8.90
CA GLY A 68 8.67 -11.16 9.58
C GLY A 68 8.57 -10.15 10.72
N SER A 69 7.53 -9.32 10.76
CA SER A 69 7.29 -8.35 11.83
C SER A 69 5.79 -8.15 12.10
N PRO A 70 5.10 -9.17 12.62
CA PRO A 70 3.67 -9.10 12.87
C PRO A 70 3.36 -8.05 13.95
N GLY A 71 2.23 -7.36 13.81
CA GLY A 71 1.77 -6.34 14.75
C GLY A 71 2.65 -5.09 14.82
N LEU A 72 3.56 -4.88 13.86
CA LEU A 72 4.40 -3.67 13.83
C LEU A 72 3.54 -2.40 13.71
N ALA A 73 2.55 -2.42 12.82
CA ALA A 73 1.59 -1.33 12.67
C ALA A 73 0.90 -1.00 14.02
N ASP A 74 0.43 -2.03 14.74
CA ASP A 74 -0.23 -1.84 16.04
C ASP A 74 0.71 -1.22 17.08
N ARG A 75 1.97 -1.68 17.15
CA ARG A 75 2.97 -1.13 18.08
C ARG A 75 3.30 0.33 17.76
N LEU A 76 3.41 0.68 16.47
CA LEU A 76 3.63 2.06 16.04
C LEU A 76 2.43 2.95 16.41
N CYS A 77 1.20 2.47 16.19
CA CYS A 77 -0.02 3.15 16.61
C CYS A 77 -0.08 3.35 18.13
N ALA A 78 0.22 2.32 18.91
CA ALA A 78 0.24 2.40 20.37
C ALA A 78 1.29 3.42 20.86
N ALA A 79 2.49 3.40 20.29
CA ALA A 79 3.55 4.35 20.62
C ALA A 79 3.15 5.79 20.29
N ALA A 80 2.42 6.02 19.19
CA ALA A 80 1.89 7.33 18.85
C ALA A 80 0.82 7.82 19.84
N CYS A 81 -0.04 6.92 20.34
CA CYS A 81 -1.07 7.26 21.33
C CYS A 81 -0.50 7.52 22.74
N CYS A 82 0.62 6.89 23.11
CA CYS A 82 1.25 7.09 24.42
C CYS A 82 2.10 8.38 24.50
N GLY A 83 2.13 9.20 23.44
CA GLY A 83 2.95 10.41 23.34
C GLY A 83 2.29 11.73 23.76
N GLU A 84 1.09 11.72 24.37
CA GLU A 84 0.33 12.95 24.66
C GLU A 84 0.70 13.72 25.95
N GLU A 85 1.91 13.55 26.48
CA GLU A 85 2.45 14.44 27.52
C GLU A 85 3.79 15.08 27.14
N THR A 86 3.98 15.60 25.91
CA THR A 86 4.72 16.86 25.71
C THR A 86 4.67 17.40 24.27
N ALA A 87 4.39 18.70 24.19
CA ALA A 87 4.67 19.62 23.10
C ALA A 87 3.82 19.52 21.80
N ASN A 88 2.84 20.41 21.74
CA ASN A 88 2.45 21.13 20.53
C ASN A 88 3.70 21.49 19.69
N ASN A 89 3.95 20.78 18.59
CA ASN A 89 4.75 21.31 17.51
C ASN A 89 3.98 21.12 16.20
N GLY A 90 3.71 22.23 15.52
CA GLY A 90 2.91 22.32 14.31
C GLY A 90 3.60 21.74 13.09
N GLN A 91 3.89 20.44 13.11
CA GLN A 91 4.23 19.71 11.89
C GLN A 91 2.94 19.36 11.16
N GLU A 92 2.76 19.96 9.98
CA GLU A 92 1.75 19.59 9.00
C GLU A 92 1.79 18.07 8.81
N ARG A 93 0.80 17.36 9.36
CA ARG A 93 0.58 15.94 9.09
C ARG A 93 0.20 15.85 7.62
N LYS A 94 1.14 15.45 6.77
CA LYS A 94 0.93 15.26 5.33
C LYS A 94 -0.03 14.09 5.11
N ILE A 95 -1.32 14.39 5.06
CA ILE A 95 -2.34 13.43 4.64
C ILE A 95 -2.16 13.21 3.15
N VAL A 96 -1.77 12.00 2.78
CA VAL A 96 -1.73 11.56 1.38
C VAL A 96 -3.13 11.05 1.01
N PRO A 97 -3.89 11.78 0.18
CA PRO A 97 -5.19 11.30 -0.25
C PRO A 97 -5.01 10.08 -1.14
N PHE A 98 -5.70 8.99 -0.80
CA PHE A 98 -5.81 7.84 -1.68
C PHE A 98 -6.77 8.20 -2.82
N PRO A 99 -6.35 8.14 -4.09
CA PRO A 99 -7.29 8.29 -5.19
C PRO A 99 -8.23 7.08 -5.19
N LEU A 100 -9.49 7.32 -4.81
CA LEU A 100 -10.59 6.41 -5.09
C LEU A 100 -10.80 6.41 -6.60
N GLN A 101 -10.19 5.45 -7.30
CA GLN A 101 -10.52 5.24 -8.70
C GLN A 101 -11.96 4.71 -8.76
N ALA A 102 -12.88 5.55 -9.20
CA ALA A 102 -14.24 5.16 -9.52
C ALA A 102 -14.17 4.11 -10.64
N VAL A 103 -14.42 2.85 -10.27
CA VAL A 103 -14.48 1.75 -11.23
C VAL A 103 -15.76 1.92 -12.05
N GLU A 104 -15.64 2.56 -13.21
CA GLU A 104 -16.72 2.65 -14.18
C GLU A 104 -16.89 1.25 -14.82
N LYS A 105 -17.95 0.54 -14.40
CA LYS A 105 -18.29 -0.79 -14.94
C LYS A 105 -18.70 -0.65 -16.40
N GLN A 106 -17.76 -0.86 -17.33
CA GLN A 106 -18.11 -1.08 -18.73
C GLN A 106 -18.88 -2.40 -18.86
N ARG A 107 -20.21 -2.30 -18.90
CA ARG A 107 -21.09 -3.39 -19.35
C ARG A 107 -20.89 -3.56 -20.85
N ALA A 108 -20.04 -4.51 -21.24
CA ALA A 108 -19.98 -4.98 -22.62
C ALA A 108 -21.29 -5.75 -22.93
N VAL A 109 -22.06 -5.23 -23.88
CA VAL A 109 -23.26 -5.87 -24.43
C VAL A 109 -22.81 -6.89 -25.48
N ALA A 110 -23.03 -8.18 -25.23
CA ALA A 110 -22.82 -9.23 -26.22
C ALA A 110 -24.07 -9.37 -27.13
N PRO A 111 -23.92 -9.45 -28.46
CA PRO A 111 -25.05 -9.62 -29.36
C PRO A 111 -25.56 -11.07 -29.39
N LEU A 112 -26.88 -11.21 -29.46
CA LEU A 112 -27.63 -12.46 -29.64
C LEU A 112 -27.26 -13.16 -30.96
N GLN A 113 -26.91 -14.44 -30.91
CA GLN A 113 -27.04 -15.33 -32.07
C GLN A 113 -28.19 -16.31 -31.84
N VAL A 114 -29.24 -16.10 -32.63
CA VAL A 114 -30.37 -17.01 -32.83
C VAL A 114 -29.87 -18.19 -33.67
N VAL A 115 -30.03 -19.41 -33.17
CA VAL A 115 -29.85 -20.65 -33.94
C VAL A 115 -31.23 -21.20 -34.26
N GLN A 116 -31.53 -21.32 -35.55
CA GLN A 116 -32.70 -21.97 -36.11
C GLN A 116 -32.26 -23.31 -36.72
N VAL A 117 -32.94 -24.40 -36.36
CA VAL A 117 -33.06 -25.63 -37.18
C VAL A 117 -34.51 -26.08 -37.10
#